data_AF-A0AAV5GI87-F1
#
_entry.id   AF-A0AAV5GI87-F1
#
_cell.length_a   1.000
_cell.length_b   1.000
_cell.length_c   1.000
_cell.angle_alpha   90.00
_cell.angle_beta   90.00
_cell.angle_gamma   90.00
#
_symmetry.space_group_name_H-M   'P 1'
#
loop_
_entity.id
_entity.type
_entity.pdbx_description
1 polymer ?
#
loop_
_entity_poly.entity_id
_entity_poly.type
_entity_poly.pdbx_seq_one_letter_code
_entity_poly.pdbx_strand_id
1 'polypeptide(L)'
;MSDKVQLRTADSPPVVLEVSRAALVVGSRVFADMLSLPAPDKTADAVLDLHETEKDIKPFLQLLEGEEEGVATLLASETQISVWETLARLVDKFDSPVGRLALRSKT
;
A
#
# COMPACT_ATOMS: atom_id res chain seq x y z
N MET A 1 3.01 -12.29 -17.60
CA MET A 1 1.71 -11.85 -17.03
C MET A 1 2.03 -11.18 -15.72
N SER A 2 1.80 -9.89 -15.61
CA SER A 2 2.04 -9.13 -14.37
C SER A 2 0.93 -9.50 -13.39
N ASP A 3 1.23 -10.27 -12.36
CA ASP A 3 0.26 -10.65 -11.32
C ASP A 3 -0.08 -9.41 -10.48
N LYS A 4 -1.10 -8.69 -10.90
CA LYS A 4 -1.57 -7.46 -10.28
C LYS A 4 -2.85 -7.70 -9.48
N VAL A 5 -3.01 -6.89 -8.44
CA VAL A 5 -4.20 -6.81 -7.58
C VAL A 5 -4.80 -5.43 -7.78
N GLN A 6 -6.13 -5.36 -7.88
CA GLN A 6 -6.86 -4.11 -7.95
C GLN A 6 -7.27 -3.70 -6.54
N LEU A 7 -6.85 -2.51 -6.11
CA LEU A 7 -7.23 -1.92 -4.84
C LEU A 7 -8.23 -0.80 -5.11
N ARG A 8 -9.46 -0.92 -4.60
CA ARG A 8 -10.49 0.10 -4.74
C ARG A 8 -10.50 0.96 -3.48
N THR A 9 -10.26 2.27 -3.64
CA THR A 9 -10.18 3.22 -2.54
C THR A 9 -11.56 3.64 -2.02
N ALA A 10 -11.60 4.28 -0.86
CA ALA A 10 -12.81 4.84 -0.26
C ALA A 10 -13.22 6.20 -0.84
N ASP A 11 -12.57 6.67 -1.91
CA ASP A 11 -12.91 7.92 -2.59
C ASP A 11 -14.34 7.89 -3.16
N SER A 12 -14.90 9.07 -3.43
CA SER A 12 -16.20 9.23 -4.09
C SER A 12 -16.08 10.15 -5.30
N PRO A 13 -15.97 9.60 -6.53
CA PRO A 13 -16.06 8.18 -6.88
C PRO A 13 -14.81 7.37 -6.48
N PRO A 14 -14.94 6.04 -6.26
CA PRO A 14 -13.80 5.18 -5.92
C PRO A 14 -12.74 5.16 -7.00
N VAL A 15 -11.47 5.21 -6.59
CA VAL A 15 -10.32 5.08 -7.48
C VAL A 15 -9.82 3.63 -7.43
N VAL A 16 -9.46 3.08 -8.59
CA VAL A 16 -8.87 1.74 -8.69
C VAL A 16 -7.37 1.86 -8.94
N LEU A 17 -6.58 1.30 -8.03
CA LEU A 17 -5.13 1.24 -8.10
C LEU A 17 -4.69 -0.18 -8.45
N GLU A 18 -3.81 -0.33 -9.42
CA GLU A 18 -3.24 -1.64 -9.75
C GLU A 18 -1.86 -1.78 -9.13
N VAL A 19 -1.68 -2.79 -8.26
CA VAL A 19 -0.44 -2.99 -7.52
C VAL A 19 0.06 -4.41 -7.72
N SER A 20 1.38 -4.59 -7.75
CA SER A 20 1.99 -5.93 -7.79
C SER A 20 1.54 -6.78 -6.60
N ARG A 21 0.98 -7.98 -6.86
CA ARG A 21 0.63 -8.94 -5.80
C ARG A 21 1.84 -9.27 -4.94
N ALA A 22 2.99 -9.48 -5.58
CA ALA A 22 4.23 -9.81 -4.90
C ALA A 22 4.67 -8.68 -3.95
N ALA A 23 4.57 -7.42 -4.38
CA ALA A 23 4.90 -6.27 -3.53
C ALA A 23 3.99 -6.18 -2.31
N LEU A 24 2.68 -6.41 -2.49
CA LEU A 24 1.72 -6.43 -1.38
C LEU A 24 2.02 -7.55 -0.38
N VAL A 25 2.22 -8.79 -0.87
CA VAL A 25 2.45 -9.97 -0.02
C VAL A 25 3.78 -9.88 0.74
N VAL A 26 4.85 -9.41 0.09
CA VAL A 26 6.16 -9.25 0.74
C VAL A 26 6.18 -8.04 1.67
N GLY A 27 5.52 -6.96 1.26
CA GLY A 27 5.54 -5.67 1.93
C GLY A 27 4.57 -5.53 3.11
N SER A 28 3.56 -6.40 3.21
CA SER A 28 2.52 -6.34 4.23
C SER A 28 2.00 -7.73 4.58
N ARG A 29 2.02 -8.05 5.88
CA ARG A 29 1.43 -9.30 6.36
C ARG A 29 -0.08 -9.32 6.20
N VAL A 30 -0.74 -8.19 6.43
CA VAL A 30 -2.20 -8.07 6.28
C VAL A 30 -2.62 -8.34 4.84
N PHE A 31 -1.93 -7.77 3.85
CA PHE A 31 -2.24 -8.08 2.45
C PHE A 31 -1.92 -9.52 2.08
N ALA A 32 -0.83 -10.10 2.61
CA ALA A 32 -0.54 -11.52 2.43
C ALA A 32 -1.68 -12.41 2.93
N ASP A 33 -2.20 -12.12 4.13
CA ASP A 33 -3.31 -12.86 4.73
C ASP A 33 -4.60 -12.67 3.91
N MET A 34 -4.95 -11.44 3.52
CA MET A 34 -6.12 -11.15 2.69
C MET A 34 -6.09 -11.87 1.34
N LEU A 35 -4.92 -11.91 0.69
CA LEU A 35 -4.72 -12.53 -0.62
C LEU A 35 -4.56 -14.06 -0.55
N SER A 36 -4.33 -14.62 0.64
CA SER A 36 -4.27 -16.07 0.88
C SER A 36 -5.65 -16.73 1.02
N LEU A 37 -6.68 -15.93 1.28
CA LEU A 37 -8.05 -16.43 1.41
C LEU A 37 -8.54 -17.00 0.07
N PRO A 38 -9.21 -18.16 0.06
CA PRO A 38 -9.73 -18.74 -1.16
C PRO A 38 -10.75 -17.78 -1.78
N ALA A 39 -10.38 -17.17 -2.91
CA ALA A 39 -11.32 -16.38 -3.69
C ALA A 39 -12.45 -17.30 -4.20
N PRO A 40 -13.73 -16.91 -4.06
CA PRO A 40 -14.85 -17.71 -4.54
C PRO A 40 -14.80 -17.93 -6.06
N ASP A 41 -14.15 -17.05 -6.82
CA ASP A 41 -13.96 -17.16 -8.26
C ASP A 41 -12.46 -17.10 -8.63
N LYS A 42 -11.88 -18.24 -9.01
CA LYS A 42 -10.46 -18.41 -9.38
C LYS A 42 -10.06 -17.75 -10.72
N THR A 43 -10.91 -16.92 -11.30
CA THR A 43 -10.72 -16.33 -12.65
C THR A 43 -10.78 -14.81 -12.69
N ALA A 44 -11.07 -14.14 -11.57
CA ALA A 44 -11.08 -12.68 -11.50
C ALA A 44 -9.80 -12.17 -10.82
N ASP A 45 -9.18 -11.15 -11.42
CA ASP A 45 -8.12 -10.38 -10.76
C ASP A 45 -8.58 -10.02 -9.33
N ALA A 46 -7.72 -10.23 -8.34
CA ALA A 46 -8.11 -10.00 -6.94
C ALA A 46 -8.44 -8.51 -6.76
N VAL A 47 -9.70 -8.20 -6.45
CA VAL A 47 -10.15 -6.84 -6.12
C VAL A 47 -10.29 -6.75 -4.61
N LEU A 48 -9.57 -5.81 -3.99
CA LEU A 48 -9.64 -5.52 -2.56
C LEU A 48 -10.21 -4.13 -2.34
N ASP A 49 -11.24 -4.05 -1.49
CA ASP A 49 -11.79 -2.78 -1.03
C ASP A 49 -11.00 -2.24 0.14
N LEU A 50 -10.57 -0.98 0.04
CA LEU A 50 -9.84 -0.25 1.06
C LEU A 50 -10.73 0.77 1.76
N HIS A 51 -10.35 1.11 2.99
CA HIS A 51 -10.96 2.21 3.74
C HIS A 51 -10.22 3.54 3.53
N GLU A 52 -9.06 3.49 2.88
CA GLU A 52 -8.20 4.63 2.61
C GLU A 52 -8.58 5.33 1.31
N THR A 53 -8.35 6.65 1.27
CA THR A 53 -8.38 7.43 0.03
C THR A 53 -7.12 7.16 -0.80
N GLU A 54 -7.17 7.45 -2.11
CA GLU A 54 -6.01 7.36 -2.99
C GLU A 54 -4.83 8.15 -2.42
N LYS A 55 -5.09 9.39 -1.97
CA LYS A 55 -4.06 10.28 -1.46
C LYS A 55 -3.29 9.69 -0.28
N ASP A 56 -3.99 8.99 0.61
CA ASP A 56 -3.40 8.45 1.83
C ASP A 56 -2.66 7.14 1.56
N ILE A 57 -3.25 6.23 0.77
CA ILE A 57 -2.69 4.89 0.53
C ILE A 57 -1.55 4.89 -0.49
N LYS A 58 -1.59 5.77 -1.50
CA LYS A 58 -0.64 5.77 -2.62
C LYS A 58 0.83 5.90 -2.16
N PRO A 59 1.19 6.83 -1.27
CA PRO A 59 2.48 6.84 -0.58
C PRO A 59 2.97 5.47 -0.08
N PHE A 60 2.09 4.78 0.64
CA PHE A 60 2.41 3.51 1.24
C PHE A 60 2.63 2.43 0.17
N LEU A 61 1.81 2.40 -0.89
CA LEU A 61 1.95 1.45 -1.99
C LEU A 61 3.25 1.65 -2.78
N GLN A 62 3.62 2.90 -3.08
CA GLN A 62 4.87 3.20 -3.76
C GLN A 62 6.09 2.74 -2.95
N LEU A 63 6.00 2.85 -1.62
CA LEU A 63 7.02 2.30 -0.73
C LEU A 63 7.12 0.77 -0.81
N LEU A 64 5.98 0.06 -0.91
CA LEU A 64 5.98 -1.40 -1.04
C LEU A 64 6.52 -1.87 -2.40
N GLU A 65 6.26 -1.12 -3.46
CA GLU A 65 6.74 -1.43 -4.82
C GLU A 65 8.21 -1.05 -5.02
N GLY A 66 8.81 -0.35 -4.05
CA GLY A 66 10.20 0.09 -4.14
C GLY A 66 10.42 1.16 -5.21
N GLU A 67 9.38 1.95 -5.53
CA GLU A 67 9.49 3.04 -6.49
C GLU A 67 10.38 4.14 -5.92
N GLU A 68 11.64 4.21 -6.37
CA GLU A 68 12.63 5.19 -5.87
C GLU A 68 12.13 6.63 -5.98
N GLU A 69 11.38 6.96 -7.02
CA GLU A 69 10.82 8.30 -7.26
C GLU A 69 9.64 8.62 -6.32
N GLY A 70 8.79 7.62 -6.03
CA GLY A 70 7.71 7.74 -5.05
C GLY A 70 8.25 7.89 -3.62
N VAL A 71 9.25 7.09 -3.28
CA VAL A 71 9.97 7.20 -1.99
C VAL A 71 10.69 8.54 -1.89
N ALA A 72 11.41 8.99 -2.92
CA ALA A 72 12.06 10.30 -2.93
C ALA A 72 11.06 11.46 -2.76
N THR A 73 9.88 11.37 -3.36
CA THR A 73 8.80 12.36 -3.20
C THR A 73 8.24 12.39 -1.78
N LEU A 74 8.12 11.22 -1.13
CA LEU A 74 7.74 11.13 0.28
C LEU A 74 8.81 11.68 1.22
N LEU A 75 10.07 11.39 0.94
CA LEU A 75 11.22 11.92 1.66
C LEU A 75 11.33 13.45 1.47
N ALA A 76 11.02 13.97 0.29
CA ALA A 76 11.00 15.42 0.02
C ALA A 76 9.82 16.15 0.68
N SER A 77 8.76 15.41 1.09
CA SER A 77 7.61 15.95 1.82
C SER A 77 7.89 16.13 3.33
N GLU A 78 9.17 16.18 3.73
CA GLU A 78 9.68 16.38 5.10
C GLU A 78 9.02 17.53 5.90
N THR A 79 8.38 18.50 5.22
CA THR A 79 7.65 19.60 5.85
C THR A 79 6.18 19.28 6.20
N GLN A 80 5.66 18.13 5.76
CA GLN A 80 4.29 17.69 6.01
C GLN A 80 4.25 16.56 7.04
N ILE A 81 4.28 16.94 8.32
CA ILE A 81 4.15 16.01 9.47
C ILE A 81 2.95 15.07 9.30
N SER A 82 1.83 15.57 8.74
CA SER A 82 0.61 14.79 8.50
C SER A 82 0.79 13.60 7.54
N VAL A 83 1.72 13.70 6.57
CA VAL A 83 2.01 12.61 5.63
C VAL A 83 2.75 11.48 6.35
N TRP A 84 3.74 11.82 7.18
CA TRP A 84 4.50 10.85 7.97
C TRP A 84 3.64 10.17 9.04
N GLU A 85 2.74 10.90 9.69
CA GLU A 85 1.78 10.32 10.64
C GLU A 85 0.81 9.35 9.94
N THR A 86 0.33 9.73 8.75
CA THR A 86 -0.56 8.88 7.94
C THR A 86 0.19 7.62 7.51
N LEU A 87 1.42 7.76 7.01
CA LEU A 87 2.25 6.62 6.63
C LEU A 87 2.52 5.72 7.84
N ALA A 88 2.90 6.27 9.00
CA ALA A 88 3.12 5.49 10.21
C ALA A 88 1.88 4.68 10.63
N ARG A 89 0.70 5.30 10.56
CA ARG A 89 -0.58 4.63 10.83
C ARG A 89 -0.85 3.50 9.84
N LEU A 90 -0.58 3.70 8.55
CA LEU A 90 -0.78 2.68 7.52
C LEU A 90 0.21 1.53 7.67
N VAL A 91 1.47 1.84 7.98
CA VAL A 91 2.51 0.84 8.27
C VAL A 91 2.12 -0.07 9.43
N ASP A 92 1.52 0.51 10.48
CA ASP A 92 1.00 -0.27 11.60
C ASP A 92 -0.25 -1.06 11.22
N LYS A 93 -1.24 -0.40 10.58
CA LYS A 93 -2.50 -1.01 10.14
C LYS A 93 -2.28 -2.23 9.25
N PHE A 94 -1.35 -2.15 8.31
CA PHE A 94 -1.06 -3.21 7.34
C PHE A 94 0.07 -4.14 7.79
N ASP A 95 0.58 -3.99 9.02
CA ASP A 95 1.71 -4.73 9.58
C ASP A 95 2.86 -4.87 8.55
N SER A 96 3.41 -3.72 8.14
CA SER A 96 4.41 -3.64 7.08
C SER A 96 5.84 -3.61 7.62
N PRO A 97 6.65 -4.68 7.42
CA PRO A 97 8.05 -4.67 7.82
C PRO A 97 8.88 -3.65 7.04
N VAL A 98 8.60 -3.50 5.73
CA VAL A 98 9.26 -2.54 4.83
C VAL A 98 8.97 -1.11 5.29
N GLY A 99 7.70 -0.82 5.61
CA GLY A 99 7.28 0.44 6.19
C GLY A 99 8.01 0.79 7.48
N ARG A 100 8.14 -0.17 8.40
CA ARG A 100 8.86 0.05 9.68
C ARG A 100 10.34 0.35 9.46
N LEU A 101 10.97 -0.31 8.49
CA LEU A 101 12.37 -0.03 8.14
C LEU A 101 12.54 1.40 7.62
N ALA A 102 11.64 1.85 6.74
CA ALA A 102 11.64 3.20 6.20
C ALA A 102 11.46 4.27 7.30
N LEU A 103 10.50 4.07 8.22
CA LEU A 103 10.27 5.00 9.33
C LEU A 103 11.46 5.08 10.30
N ARG A 104 12.13 3.97 10.58
CA ARG A 104 13.32 3.96 11.46
C ARG A 104 14.51 4.72 10.89
N SER A 105 14.60 4.86 9.56
CA SER A 105 15.66 5.63 8.92
C SER A 105 15.50 7.15 9.08
N LYS A 106 14.38 7.61 9.68
CA LYS A 106 14.04 9.03 9.89
C LYS A 106 14.16 9.52 11.35
N THR A 107 14.33 8.62 12.31
CA THR A 107 14.61 8.92 13.73
C THR A 107 16.10 8.88 14.01
#